data_AF-A0A3B0VQ61-F1
#
_entry.id   AF-A0A3B0VQ61-F1
#
_cell.length_a   1.000
_cell.length_b   1.000
_cell.length_c   1.000
_cell.angle_alpha   90.00
_cell.angle_beta   90.00
_cell.angle_gamma   90.00
#
_symmetry.space_group_name_H-M   'P 1'
#
loop_
_entity.id
_entity.type
_entity.pdbx_description
1 polymer ?
#
loop_
_entity_poly.entity_id
_entity_poly.type
_entity_poly.pdbx_seq_one_letter_code
_entity_poly.pdbx_strand_id
1 'polypeptide(L)' 'MEVPLTPLEFGRRARKLYADREAVVDGELRLTYEQFFDRCDRWSSALQA' A
#
# COMPACT_ATOMS: atom_id res chain seq x y z
N MET A 1 24.30 -7.32 4.32
CA MET A 1 23.00 -8.02 4.45
C MET A 1 22.24 -7.74 3.17
N GLU A 2 21.88 -8.78 2.42
CA GLU A 2 21.09 -8.63 1.19
C GLU A 2 19.60 -8.73 1.55
N VAL A 3 18.80 -7.74 1.16
CA VAL A 3 17.35 -7.74 1.37
C VAL A 3 16.69 -7.70 0.00
N PRO A 4 15.81 -8.66 -0.33
CA PRO A 4 15.13 -8.67 -1.62
C PRO A 4 14.20 -7.45 -1.73
N LEU A 5 14.39 -6.67 -2.80
CA LEU A 5 13.54 -5.54 -3.15
C LEU A 5 12.23 -6.05 -3.77
N THR A 6 11.29 -6.43 -2.90
CA THR A 6 9.97 -6.87 -3.32
C THR A 6 9.04 -5.68 -3.55
N PRO A 7 8.00 -5.83 -4.39
CA PRO A 7 6.95 -4.82 -4.52
C PRO A 7 6.30 -4.42 -3.18
N LEU A 8 6.17 -5.37 -2.24
CA LEU A 8 5.62 -5.11 -0.91
C LEU A 8 6.53 -4.19 -0.08
N GLU A 9 7.85 -4.33 -0.21
CA GLU A 9 8.80 -3.44 0.46
C GLU A 9 8.74 -2.02 -0.09
N PHE A 10 8.55 -1.85 -1.41
CA PHE A 10 8.27 -0.54 -1.98
C PHE A 10 6.98 0.07 -1.45
N GLY A 11 5.91 -0.72 -1.34
CA GLY A 11 4.63 -0.29 -0.78
C GLY A 11 4.73 0.16 0.68
N ARG A 12 5.38 -0.64 1.53
CA ARG A 12 5.63 -0.31 2.95
C ARG A 12 6.41 0.99 3.10
N ARG A 13 7.46 1.18 2.27
CA ARG A 13 8.25 2.41 2.29
C ARG A 13 7.44 3.63 1.82
N ALA A 14 6.62 3.48 0.79
CA ALA A 14 5.75 4.55 0.31
C ALA A 14 4.73 4.97 1.38
N ARG A 15 4.06 4.01 2.02
CA ARG A 15 3.15 4.28 3.15
C ARG A 15 3.85 5.01 4.29
N LYS A 16 5.08 4.60 4.64
CA LYS A 16 5.83 5.21 5.75
C LYS A 16 6.27 6.65 5.48
N LEU A 17 6.70 6.95 4.26
CA LEU A 17 7.29 8.25 3.93
C LEU A 17 6.27 9.25 3.35
N TYR A 18 5.21 8.75 2.73
CA TYR A 18 4.29 9.52 1.90
C TYR A 18 2.83 9.17 2.18
N ALA A 19 2.49 8.83 3.44
CA ALA A 19 1.16 8.38 3.86
C ALA A 19 0.00 9.19 3.26
N ASP A 20 0.11 10.52 3.29
CA ASP A 20 -0.93 11.46 2.86
C ASP A 20 -0.92 11.79 1.36
N ARG A 21 0.06 11.28 0.60
CA ARG A 21 0.12 11.52 -0.85
C ARG A 21 -0.86 10.62 -1.58
N GLU A 22 -1.47 11.16 -2.63
CA GLU A 22 -2.36 10.42 -3.54
C GLU A 22 -1.60 9.27 -4.22
N ALA A 23 -2.13 8.05 -4.07
CA ALA A 23 -1.53 6.81 -4.53
C ALA A 23 -2.35 6.12 -5.62
N VAL A 24 -3.68 6.24 -5.57
CA VAL A 24 -4.60 5.66 -6.55
C VAL A 24 -5.61 6.70 -6.99
N VAL A 25 -5.83 6.76 -8.31
CA VAL A 25 -6.84 7.56 -8.97
C VAL A 25 -7.64 6.65 -9.89
N ASP A 26 -8.92 6.49 -9.58
CA ASP A 26 -9.86 5.72 -10.40
C ASP A 26 -11.19 6.49 -10.52
N GLY A 27 -11.33 7.27 -11.60
CA GLY A 27 -12.41 8.24 -11.74
C GLY A 27 -12.41 9.27 -10.60
N GLU A 28 -13.51 9.34 -9.86
CA GLU A 28 -13.67 10.20 -8.67
C GLU A 28 -13.03 9.60 -7.41
N LEU A 29 -12.67 8.30 -7.42
CA LEU A 29 -12.01 7.68 -6.30
C LEU A 29 -10.55 8.13 -6.22
N ARG A 30 -10.22 8.78 -5.11
CA ARG A 30 -8.88 9.24 -4.76
C ARG A 30 -8.50 8.57 -3.45
N LEU A 31 -7.38 7.85 -3.41
CA LEU A 31 -6.87 7.24 -2.18
C LEU A 31 -5.45 7.70 -1.91
N THR A 32 -5.17 8.03 -0.65
CA THR A 32 -3.80 8.22 -0.20
C THR A 32 -3.07 6.87 -0.07
N TYR A 33 -1.74 6.89 0.03
CA TYR A 33 -0.95 5.67 0.28
C TYR A 33 -1.40 4.94 1.55
N GLU A 34 -1.75 5.67 2.61
CA GLU A 34 -2.28 5.07 3.82
C GLU A 34 -3.60 4.34 3.58
N GLN A 35 -4.57 5.00 2.94
CA GLN A 35 -5.89 4.44 2.68
C GLN A 35 -5.84 3.24 1.73
N PHE A 36 -4.99 3.32 0.70
CA PHE A 36 -4.83 2.23 -0.26
C PHE A 36 -4.24 0.99 0.42
N PHE A 37 -3.15 1.13 1.17
CA PHE A 37 -2.50 -0.02 1.80
C PHE A 37 -3.29 -0.58 2.98
N ASP A 38 -4.05 0.23 3.73
CA ASP A 38 -4.97 -0.30 4.75
C ASP A 38 -6.02 -1.25 4.13
N ARG A 39 -6.55 -0.90 2.96
CA ARG A 39 -7.48 -1.76 2.21
C ARG A 39 -6.81 -3.05 1.75
N CYS A 40 -5.58 -2.97 1.21
CA CYS A 40 -4.82 -4.14 0.80
C CYS A 40 -4.55 -5.08 1.98
N ASP A 41 -4.11 -4.54 3.13
CA ASP A 41 -3.82 -5.31 4.33
C ASP A 41 -5.06 -6.09 4.79
N ARG A 42 -6.20 -5.39 4.94
CA ARG A 42 -7.48 -5.99 5.36
C ARG A 42 -7.95 -7.11 4.44
N TRP A 43 -7.84 -6.91 3.12
CA TRP A 43 -8.25 -7.93 2.15
C TRP A 43 -7.30 -9.12 2.13
N SER A 44 -5.98 -8.88 2.24
CA SER A 44 -4.99 -9.95 2.30
C SER A 44 -5.20 -10.89 3.48
N SER A 45 -5.58 -10.36 4.65
CA SER A 45 -5.92 -11.17 5.81
C SER A 45 -7.09 -12.11 5.56
N ALA A 46 -8.07 -11.70 4.75
CA ALA A 46 -9.22 -12.53 4.40
C ALA A 46 -8.88 -13.67 3.42
N LEU A 47 -7.75 -13.57 2.70
CA LEU A 47 -7.30 -14.57 1.73
C LEU A 47 -6.30 -15.58 2.28
N GLN A 48 -5.81 -15.39 3.51
CA GLN A 48 -4.95 -16.38 4.16
C GLN A 48 -5.82 -17.56 4.62
N ALA A 49 -5.80 -18.65 3.85
CA ALA A 49 -6.41 -19.94 4.18
C ALA A 49 -5.57 -20.73 5.20
#